data_AF-A0A286TT89-F1
#
_entry.id   AF-A0A286TT89-F1
#
_cell.length_a   1.000
_cell.length_b   1.000
_cell.length_c   1.000
_cell.angle_alpha   90.00
_cell.angle_beta   90.00
_cell.angle_gamma   90.00
#
_symmetry.space_group_name_H-M   'P 1'
#
loop_
_entity.id
_entity.type
_entity.pdbx_description
1 polymer ?
#
loop_
_entity_poly.entity_id
_entity_poly.type
_entity_poly.pdbx_seq_one_letter_code
_entity_poly.pdbx_strand_id
1 'polypeptide(L)'
;MKNELNDKSVVNRERYVDIKRVSKYTSLPVKTIYDWSNQGKFPCIKYGRRILFDIQDVDKAMANLKQPYLQCEKTVNKIIGDLHGNGI
;
A
#
# COMPACT_ATOMS: atom_id res chain seq x y z
N MET A 1 15.29 35.46 11.03
CA MET A 1 15.51 34.00 11.13
C MET A 1 14.99 33.38 9.84
N LYS A 2 15.88 33.12 8.88
CA LYS A 2 15.51 32.55 7.58
C LYS A 2 15.52 31.04 7.73
N ASN A 3 14.34 30.44 7.85
CA ASN A 3 14.23 28.99 7.80
C ASN A 3 14.07 28.64 6.32
N GLU A 4 15.20 28.41 5.65
CA GLU A 4 15.25 27.89 4.29
C GLU A 4 14.62 26.50 4.28
N LEU A 5 13.32 26.45 4.01
CA LEU A 5 12.66 25.26 3.49
C LEU A 5 13.33 24.97 2.15
N ASN A 6 14.32 24.09 2.19
CA ASN A 6 14.99 23.50 1.04
C ASN A 6 13.96 22.65 0.28
N ASP A 7 13.08 23.33 -0.44
CA ASP A 7 12.10 22.77 -1.34
C ASP A 7 12.83 22.29 -2.61
N LYS A 8 13.54 21.17 -2.48
CA LYS A 8 14.10 20.42 -3.61
C LYS A 8 13.02 19.54 -4.25
N SER A 9 11.80 20.02 -4.41
CA SER A 9 10.70 19.30 -5.09
C SER A 9 10.82 19.31 -6.61
N VAL A 10 12.03 19.38 -7.17
CA VAL A 10 12.25 18.98 -8.56
C VAL A 10 12.19 17.45 -8.59
N VAL A 11 10.99 16.97 -8.90
CA VAL A 11 10.52 15.59 -8.92
C VAL A 11 11.32 14.74 -9.92
N ASN A 12 12.55 14.38 -9.58
CA ASN A 12 13.19 13.21 -10.17
C ASN A 12 12.81 11.99 -9.30
N ARG A 13 11.54 11.59 -9.37
CA ARG A 13 11.10 10.34 -8.74
C ARG A 13 11.73 9.20 -9.52
N GLU A 14 12.89 8.75 -9.05
CA GLU A 14 13.47 7.48 -9.49
C GLU A 14 12.37 6.42 -9.45
N ARG A 15 12.06 5.86 -10.62
CA ARG A 15 10.93 4.94 -10.79
C ARG A 15 11.12 3.68 -9.94
N TYR A 16 12.32 3.14 -9.92
CA TYR A 16 12.70 1.95 -9.18
C TYR A 16 13.56 2.30 -7.98
N VAL A 17 13.13 1.89 -6.79
CA VAL A 17 13.82 2.20 -5.52
C VAL A 17 14.18 0.95 -4.75
N ASP A 18 15.12 1.08 -3.82
CA ASP A 18 15.48 0.02 -2.88
C ASP A 18 14.46 -0.13 -1.74
N ILE A 19 14.57 -1.24 -1.02
CA ILE A 19 13.67 -1.56 0.09
C ILE A 19 13.73 -0.58 1.27
N LYS A 20 14.88 0.07 1.51
CA LYS A 20 15.02 1.05 2.60
C LYS A 20 14.24 2.32 2.27
N ARG A 21 14.24 2.72 1.00
CA ARG A 21 13.44 3.84 0.52
C ARG A 21 11.95 3.51 0.53
N VAL A 22 11.54 2.31 0.13
CA VAL A 22 10.15 1.86 0.28
C VAL A 22 9.72 1.87 1.73
N SER A 23 10.54 1.36 2.64
CA SER A 23 10.25 1.35 4.08
C SER A 23 10.01 2.75 4.64
N LYS A 24 10.85 3.72 4.25
CA LYS A 24 10.63 5.13 4.60
C LYS A 24 9.37 5.71 3.95
N TYR A 25 9.09 5.33 2.71
CA TYR A 25 7.97 5.84 1.93
C TYR A 25 6.61 5.35 2.46
N THR A 26 6.50 4.05 2.77
CA THR A 26 5.25 3.42 3.24
C THR A 26 5.13 3.42 4.76
N SER A 27 6.19 3.80 5.47
CA SER A 27 6.33 3.66 6.93
C SER A 27 6.23 2.21 7.43
N LEU A 28 6.36 1.22 6.54
CA LEU A 28 6.37 -0.20 6.90
C LEU A 28 7.79 -0.67 7.25
N PRO A 29 7.96 -1.58 8.23
CA PRO A 29 9.26 -2.19 8.50
C PRO A 29 9.79 -2.95 7.28
N VAL A 30 11.11 -2.88 7.04
CA VAL A 30 11.80 -3.61 5.96
C VAL A 30 11.46 -5.11 5.99
N LYS A 31 11.40 -5.72 7.18
CA LYS A 31 11.05 -7.13 7.36
C LYS A 31 9.64 -7.44 6.82
N THR A 32 8.66 -6.61 7.14
CA THR A 32 7.28 -6.74 6.66
C THR A 32 7.22 -6.67 5.14
N ILE A 33 7.95 -5.73 4.53
CA ILE A 33 8.01 -5.61 3.07
C ILE A 33 8.63 -6.88 2.46
N TYR A 34 9.71 -7.41 3.02
CA TYR A 34 10.28 -8.68 2.57
C TYR A 34 9.28 -9.84 2.68
N ASP A 35 8.63 -10.00 3.83
CA ASP A 35 7.68 -11.08 4.06
C ASP A 35 6.52 -11.02 3.05
N TRP A 36 5.99 -9.82 2.79
CA TRP A 36 4.92 -9.64 1.82
C TRP A 36 5.38 -9.82 0.37
N SER A 37 6.59 -9.37 0.02
CA SER A 37 7.17 -9.62 -1.30
C SER A 37 7.43 -11.10 -1.54
N ASN A 38 7.92 -11.83 -0.53
CA ASN A 38 8.12 -13.28 -0.61
C ASN A 38 6.79 -14.04 -0.72
N GLN A 39 5.71 -13.53 -0.11
CA GLN A 39 4.35 -14.07 -0.25
C GLN A 39 3.66 -13.65 -1.56
N GLY A 40 4.28 -12.84 -2.41
CA GLY A 40 3.67 -12.30 -3.63
C GLY A 40 2.57 -11.27 -3.39
N LYS A 41 2.46 -10.73 -2.17
CA LYS A 41 1.45 -9.74 -1.77
C LYS A 41 1.90 -8.29 -1.95
N PHE A 42 3.20 -8.07 -2.15
CA PHE A 42 3.77 -6.73 -2.34
C PHE A 42 4.64 -6.70 -3.61
N PRO A 43 4.41 -5.74 -4.52
CA PRO A 43 5.05 -5.73 -5.82
C PRO A 43 6.56 -5.54 -5.69
N CYS A 44 7.34 -6.42 -6.33
CA CYS A 44 8.79 -6.31 -6.35
C CYS A 44 9.36 -6.89 -7.65
N ILE A 45 10.52 -6.39 -8.05
CA ILE A 45 11.26 -6.82 -9.23
C ILE A 45 12.60 -7.39 -8.76
N LYS A 46 12.86 -8.65 -9.08
CA LYS A 46 14.14 -9.30 -8.83
C LYS A 46 15.07 -9.02 -10.01
N TYR A 47 16.16 -8.30 -9.76
CA TYR A 47 17.20 -8.03 -10.75
C TYR A 47 18.55 -8.52 -10.23
N GLY A 48 18.91 -9.74 -10.63
CA GLY A 48 20.06 -10.45 -10.09
C GLY A 48 19.94 -10.64 -8.57
N ARG A 49 20.92 -10.11 -7.83
CA ARG A 49 20.94 -10.16 -6.35
C ARG A 49 20.15 -9.03 -5.68
N ARG A 50 19.64 -8.06 -6.46
CA ARG A 50 18.92 -6.89 -5.95
C ARG A 50 17.41 -7.08 -6.10
N ILE A 51 16.68 -6.48 -5.18
CA ILE A 51 15.23 -6.34 -5.26
C ILE A 51 14.92 -4.86 -5.38
N LEU A 52 14.15 -4.52 -6.39
CA LEU A 52 13.73 -3.16 -6.71
C LEU A 52 12.21 -3.07 -6.64
N PHE A 53 11.72 -1.86 -6.38
CA PHE A 53 10.31 -1.58 -6.22
C PHE A 53 9.94 -0.40 -7.10
N ASP A 54 8.95 -0.58 -7.98
CA ASP A 54 8.37 0.56 -8.71
C ASP A 54 7.49 1.36 -7.73
N ILE A 55 7.78 2.65 -7.55
CA ILE A 55 7.01 3.52 -6.64
C ILE A 55 5.52 3.56 -7.03
N GLN A 56 5.18 3.51 -8.31
CA GLN A 56 3.79 3.54 -8.75
C GLN A 56 3.05 2.27 -8.36
N ASP A 57 3.72 1.12 -8.40
CA ASP A 57 3.12 -0.14 -7.98
C ASP A 57 3.02 -0.22 -6.46
N VAL A 58 3.99 0.34 -5.73
CA VAL A 58 3.90 0.51 -4.28
C VAL A 58 2.67 1.34 -3.90
N ASP A 59 2.42 2.46 -4.59
CA ASP A 59 1.23 3.29 -4.34
C ASP A 59 -0.07 2.50 -4.55
N LYS A 60 -0.18 1.75 -5.66
CA LYS A 60 -1.33 0.88 -5.92
C LYS A 60 -1.50 -0.19 -4.84
N ALA A 61 -0.41 -0.82 -4.41
CA ALA A 61 -0.44 -1.84 -3.36
C ALA A 61 -0.93 -1.26 -2.03
N MET A 62 -0.44 -0.08 -1.64
CA MET A 62 -0.89 0.60 -0.43
C MET A 62 -2.35 1.05 -0.53
N ALA A 63 -2.82 1.46 -1.71
CA ALA A 63 -4.22 1.78 -1.93
C ALA A 63 -5.14 0.56 -1.75
N ASN A 64 -4.72 -0.62 -2.21
CA ASN A 64 -5.47 -1.87 -2.03
C ASN A 64 -5.50 -2.35 -0.57
N LEU A 65 -4.50 -1.96 0.25
CA LEU A 65 -4.50 -2.23 1.69
C LEU A 65 -5.45 -1.33 2.48
N LYS A 66 -5.93 -0.22 1.89
CA LYS A 66 -6.93 0.62 2.54
C LYS A 66 -8.23 -0.17 2.64
N GLN A 67 -8.52 -0.67 3.83
CA GLN A 67 -9.86 -1.15 4.15
C GLN A 67 -10.82 0.04 4.02
N PRO A 68 -11.90 -0.06 3.21
CA PRO A 68 -12.92 0.96 3.23
C PRO A 68 -13.52 1.00 4.64
N TYR A 69 -13.49 2.17 5.26
CA TYR A 69 -14.01 2.41 6.61
C TYR A 69 -15.48 1.98 6.81
N LEU A 70 -16.23 1.81 5.71
CA LEU A 70 -17.65 1.45 5.68
C LEU A 70 -17.91 -0.05 5.39
N GLN A 71 -17.26 -0.97 6.11
CA GLN A 71 -17.66 -2.40 6.06
C GLN A 71 -18.91 -2.70 6.91
N CYS A 72 -19.41 -1.72 7.66
CA CYS A 72 -20.67 -1.81 8.38
C CYS A 72 -21.87 -1.90 7.42
N GLU A 73 -21.93 -1.12 6.34
CA GLU A 73 -23.09 -1.10 5.44
C GLU A 73 -23.31 -2.44 4.70
N LYS A 74 -22.24 -3.12 4.26
CA LYS A 74 -22.37 -4.42 3.59
C LYS A 74 -22.89 -5.50 4.53
N THR A 75 -22.44 -5.47 5.78
CA THR A 75 -22.90 -6.39 6.83
C THR A 75 -24.35 -6.08 7.20
N VAL A 76 -24.71 -4.79 7.31
CA VAL A 76 -26.09 -4.35 7.60
C VAL A 76 -27.04 -4.73 6.47
N ASN A 77 -26.70 -4.48 5.21
CA ASN A 77 -27.54 -4.85 4.06
C ASN A 77 -27.69 -6.37 3.92
N LYS A 78 -26.65 -7.14 4.26
CA LYS A 78 -26.74 -8.61 4.31
C LYS A 78 -27.69 -9.08 5.42
N ILE A 79 -27.55 -8.55 6.64
CA ILE A 79 -28.45 -8.88 7.76
C ILE A 79 -29.90 -8.50 7.44
N ILE A 80 -30.12 -7.30 6.90
CA ILE A 80 -31.46 -6.83 6.50
C ILE A 80 -32.04 -7.69 5.39
N GLY A 81 -31.23 -8.10 4.40
CA GLY A 81 -31.66 -9.00 3.33
C GLY A 81 -32.03 -10.40 3.85
N ASP A 82 -31.22 -10.95 4.74
CA ASP A 82 -31.46 -12.27 5.35
C ASP A 82 -32.72 -12.29 6.24
N LEU A 83 -33.06 -11.17 6.88
CA LEU A 83 -34.29 -11.03 7.69
C LEU A 83 -35.56 -10.86 6.84
N HIS A 84 -35.49 -10.19 5.68
CA HIS A 84 -36.64 -10.02 4.78
C HIS A 84 -36.94 -11.26 3.91
N GLY A 85 -36.01 -12.21 3.80
CA GLY A 85 -36.14 -13.41 2.95
C GLY A 85 -36.94 -14.57 3.55
N ASN A 86 -37.45 -14.48 4.78
CA ASN A 86 -38.15 -15.56 5.48
C ASN A 86 -39.58 -15.20 5.94
N GLY A 87 -40.22 -14.21 5.31
CA GLY A 87 -41.66 -13.99 5.43
C GLY A 87 -42.42 -14.83 4.40
N ILE A 88 -43.27 -15.73 4.91
CA ILE A 88 -44.26 -16.56 4.17
C ILE A 88 -45.04 -15.73 3.13
#